data_AF-A0A060NA33-F1
#
_entry.id   AF-A0A060NA33-F1
#
_cell.length_a   1.000
_cell.length_b   1.000
_cell.length_c   1.000
_cell.angle_alpha   90.00
_cell.angle_beta   90.00
_cell.angle_gamma   90.00
#
_symmetry.space_group_name_H-M   'P 1'
#
loop_
_entity.id
_entity.type
_entity.pdbx_description
1 polymer ?
#
loop_
_entity_poly.entity_id
_entity_poly.type
_entity_poly.pdbx_seq_one_letter_code
_entity_poly.pdbx_strand_id
1 'polypeptide(L)'
;APKISAVVINDLTKINHLYSLKRLLLYLIIVISSFFIPDIILFTIANIRKEEIKKEELYLINLLAVIGSNLNITAQGLMTILTNNAKYLKPLLQKFQMAYYINRTEAYNLFMLDKDKQAISKIINLLRQIEDSNKELALNNIKKYNENIDKIRKLEYQNKIENKEGLILLLFTIGTVLLMMLIVNFAVSSVNQVQNMKF
;
A
#
# COMPACT_ATOMS: atom_id res chain seq x y z
N ALA A 1 -51.23 -25.07 -35.68
CA ALA A 1 -50.04 -24.49 -35.02
C ALA A 1 -49.99 -23.00 -35.33
N PRO A 2 -49.82 -22.09 -34.36
CA PRO A 2 -49.78 -20.67 -34.65
C PRO A 2 -48.52 -20.37 -35.46
N LYS A 3 -48.69 -19.69 -36.61
CA LYS A 3 -47.58 -19.20 -37.44
C LYS A 3 -46.91 -18.04 -36.70
N ILE A 4 -45.79 -18.31 -36.04
CA ILE A 4 -44.93 -17.26 -35.48
C ILE A 4 -44.49 -16.39 -36.67
N SER A 5 -44.81 -15.10 -36.62
CA SER A 5 -44.54 -14.18 -37.73
C SER A 5 -43.02 -14.02 -37.92
N ALA A 6 -42.58 -13.84 -39.16
CA ALA A 6 -41.17 -13.68 -39.50
C ALA A 6 -40.49 -12.50 -38.75
N VAL A 7 -41.29 -11.51 -38.34
CA VAL A 7 -40.86 -10.37 -37.50
C VAL A 7 -40.42 -10.84 -36.12
N VAL A 8 -41.22 -11.71 -35.48
CA VAL A 8 -40.90 -12.26 -34.14
C VAL A 8 -39.65 -13.14 -34.20
N ILE A 9 -39.46 -13.91 -35.27
CA ILE A 9 -38.26 -14.73 -35.46
C ILE A 9 -37.01 -13.84 -35.63
N ASN A 10 -37.12 -12.75 -36.38
CA ASN A 10 -36.01 -11.82 -36.62
C ASN A 10 -35.63 -11.01 -35.36
N ASP A 11 -36.61 -10.71 -34.49
CA ASP A 11 -36.33 -10.07 -33.20
C ASP A 11 -35.74 -11.07 -32.19
N LEU A 12 -36.19 -12.33 -32.19
CA LEU A 12 -35.58 -13.39 -31.38
C LEU A 12 -34.12 -13.66 -31.78
N THR A 13 -33.78 -13.68 -33.06
CA THR A 13 -32.40 -13.91 -33.52
C THR A 13 -31.47 -12.74 -33.17
N LYS A 14 -31.96 -11.50 -33.21
CA LYS A 14 -31.22 -10.32 -32.74
C LYS A 14 -30.95 -10.37 -31.24
N ILE A 15 -31.93 -10.81 -30.44
CA ILE A 15 -31.76 -11.01 -29.00
C ILE A 15 -30.78 -12.17 -28.74
N ASN A 16 -30.87 -13.26 -29.49
CA ASN A 16 -30.01 -14.43 -29.31
C ASN A 16 -28.51 -14.12 -29.57
N HIS A 17 -28.22 -13.18 -30.49
CA HIS A 17 -26.86 -12.70 -30.74
C HIS A 17 -26.29 -11.86 -29.56
N LEU A 18 -27.16 -11.15 -28.82
CA LEU A 18 -26.77 -10.44 -27.59
C LEU A 18 -26.40 -11.42 -26.45
N TYR A 19 -26.98 -12.62 -26.44
CA TYR A 19 -26.71 -13.71 -25.49
C TYR A 19 -25.72 -14.76 -26.01
N SER A 20 -24.84 -14.41 -26.95
CA SER A 20 -23.72 -15.29 -27.28
C SER A 20 -22.85 -15.52 -26.04
N LEU A 21 -22.54 -16.79 -25.72
CA LEU A 21 -21.82 -17.22 -24.51
C LEU A 21 -20.55 -16.40 -24.24
N LYS A 22 -19.85 -15.99 -25.31
CA LYS A 22 -18.68 -15.10 -25.28
C LYS A 22 -18.99 -13.70 -24.73
N ARG A 23 -20.10 -13.08 -25.13
CA ARG A 23 -20.52 -11.77 -24.62
C ARG A 23 -21.01 -11.86 -23.19
N LEU A 24 -21.73 -12.93 -22.83
CA LEU A 24 -22.18 -13.17 -21.47
C LEU A 24 -20.99 -13.33 -20.50
N LEU A 25 -19.97 -14.11 -20.88
CA LEU A 25 -18.72 -14.21 -20.12
C LEU A 25 -18.00 -12.87 -20.00
N LEU A 26 -17.96 -12.08 -21.07
CA LEU A 26 -17.32 -10.76 -21.07
C LEU A 26 -18.06 -9.78 -20.13
N TYR A 27 -19.38 -9.76 -20.14
CA TYR A 27 -20.17 -8.96 -19.19
C TYR A 27 -19.96 -9.42 -17.75
N LEU A 28 -19.88 -10.73 -17.51
CA LEU A 28 -19.64 -11.28 -16.18
C LEU A 28 -18.25 -10.90 -15.65
N ILE A 29 -17.21 -10.93 -16.50
CA ILE A 29 -15.87 -10.44 -16.16
C ILE A 29 -15.88 -8.94 -15.88
N ILE A 30 -16.60 -8.13 -16.67
CA ILE A 30 -16.69 -6.68 -16.45
C ILE A 30 -17.39 -6.37 -15.14
N VAL A 31 -18.49 -7.04 -14.81
CA VAL A 31 -19.24 -6.84 -13.56
C VAL A 31 -18.38 -7.21 -12.35
N ILE A 32 -17.72 -8.37 -12.40
CA ILE A 32 -16.80 -8.81 -11.35
C ILE A 32 -15.64 -7.81 -11.21
N SER A 33 -15.02 -7.41 -12.32
CA SER A 33 -13.90 -6.46 -12.28
C SER A 33 -14.35 -5.10 -11.74
N SER A 34 -15.50 -4.58 -12.18
CA SER A 34 -16.06 -3.31 -11.70
C SER A 34 -16.38 -3.33 -10.20
N PHE A 35 -16.70 -4.49 -9.63
CA PHE A 35 -16.92 -4.65 -8.20
C PHE A 35 -15.61 -4.60 -7.40
N PHE A 36 -14.55 -5.27 -7.89
CA PHE A 36 -13.27 -5.37 -7.17
C PHE A 36 -12.30 -4.22 -7.42
N ILE A 37 -12.40 -3.51 -8.56
CA ILE A 37 -11.50 -2.39 -8.89
C ILE A 37 -11.50 -1.30 -7.80
N PRO A 38 -12.66 -0.83 -7.29
CA PRO A 38 -12.68 0.15 -6.21
C PRO A 38 -11.97 -0.32 -4.93
N ASP A 39 -12.18 -1.58 -4.53
CA ASP A 39 -11.55 -2.15 -3.34
C ASP A 39 -10.03 -2.27 -3.50
N ILE A 40 -9.56 -2.66 -4.68
CA ILE A 40 -8.13 -2.73 -5.00
C ILE A 40 -7.50 -1.33 -4.98
N ILE A 41 -8.19 -0.32 -5.53
CA ILE A 41 -7.74 1.08 -5.50
C ILE A 41 -7.65 1.57 -4.04
N LEU A 42 -8.69 1.36 -3.24
CA LEU A 42 -8.73 1.77 -1.83
C LEU A 42 -7.64 1.07 -1.01
N PHE A 43 -7.47 -0.23 -1.19
CA PHE A 43 -6.42 -1.01 -0.54
C PHE A 43 -5.02 -0.49 -0.91
N THR A 44 -4.80 -0.18 -2.19
CA THR A 44 -3.53 0.36 -2.68
C THR A 44 -3.25 1.74 -2.07
N ILE A 45 -4.24 2.64 -2.07
CA ILE A 45 -4.13 3.97 -1.46
C ILE A 45 -3.85 3.85 0.04
N ALA A 46 -4.52 2.96 0.75
CA ALA A 46 -4.31 2.73 2.18
C ALA A 46 -2.89 2.25 2.47
N ASN A 47 -2.35 1.34 1.65
CA ASN A 47 -0.98 0.86 1.79
C ASN A 47 0.05 1.95 1.47
N ILE A 48 -0.15 2.75 0.42
CA ILE A 48 0.72 3.90 0.10
C ILE A 48 0.72 4.88 1.28
N ARG A 49 -0.46 5.23 1.81
CA ARG A 49 -0.59 6.12 2.95
C ARG A 49 0.11 5.56 4.20
N LYS A 50 0.02 4.25 4.43
CA LYS A 50 0.72 3.58 5.54
C LYS A 50 2.24 3.61 5.37
N GLU A 51 2.75 3.42 4.14
CA GLU A 51 4.18 3.58 3.85
C GLU A 51 4.64 5.04 4.04
N GLU A 52 3.85 6.02 3.60
CA GLU A 52 4.16 7.44 3.77
C GLU A 52 4.19 7.85 5.25
N ILE A 53 3.24 7.38 6.06
CA ILE A 53 3.22 7.61 7.51
C ILE A 53 4.48 7.02 8.17
N LYS A 54 4.92 5.81 7.78
CA LYS A 54 6.17 5.22 8.30
C LYS A 54 7.41 6.04 7.92
N LYS A 55 7.46 6.54 6.68
CA LYS A 55 8.56 7.41 6.22
C LYS A 55 8.59 8.72 6.99
N GLU A 56 7.42 9.32 7.24
CA GLU A 56 7.30 10.53 8.03
C GLU A 56 7.69 10.32 9.49
N GLU A 57 7.22 9.24 10.13
CA GLU A 57 7.60 8.89 11.51
C GLU A 57 9.12 8.86 11.65
N LEU A 58 9.79 8.21 10.69
CA LEU A 58 11.23 8.08 10.69
C LEU A 58 11.96 9.40 10.44
N TYR A 59 11.46 10.21 9.52
CA TYR A 59 11.96 11.56 9.29
C TYR A 59 11.90 12.40 10.57
N LEU A 60 10.77 12.35 11.29
CA LEU A 60 10.60 13.06 12.56
C LEU A 60 11.52 12.51 13.65
N ILE A 61 11.76 11.20 13.72
CA ILE A 61 12.75 10.61 14.65
C ILE A 61 14.17 11.11 14.34
N ASN A 62 14.56 11.17 13.06
CA ASN A 62 15.86 11.69 12.66
C ASN A 62 16.01 13.18 13.01
N LEU A 63 14.96 13.97 12.76
CA LEU A 63 14.90 15.37 13.14
C LEU A 63 15.05 15.55 14.65
N LEU A 64 14.42 14.69 15.44
CA LEU A 64 14.54 14.64 16.90
C LEU A 64 15.97 14.31 17.35
N ALA A 65 16.68 13.43 16.65
CA ALA A 65 18.09 13.13 16.89
C ALA A 65 18.99 14.35 16.66
N VAL A 66 18.78 15.04 15.54
CA VAL A 66 19.58 16.22 15.14
C VAL A 66 19.32 17.38 16.09
N ILE A 67 18.05 17.69 16.36
CA ILE A 67 17.67 18.85 17.17
C ILE A 67 17.88 18.57 18.66
N GLY A 68 17.62 17.34 19.12
CA GLY A 68 17.85 16.93 20.50
C GLY A 68 19.32 17.04 20.92
N SER A 69 20.25 16.93 19.96
CA SER A 69 21.69 17.14 20.20
C SER A 69 22.03 18.56 20.63
N ASN A 70 21.13 19.52 20.40
CA ASN A 70 21.27 20.88 20.91
C ASN A 70 20.78 20.93 22.37
N LEU A 71 21.72 21.11 23.31
CA LEU A 71 21.45 21.13 24.75
C LEU A 71 20.45 22.22 25.17
N ASN A 72 20.32 23.31 24.42
CA ASN A 72 19.51 24.47 24.79
C ASN A 72 18.01 24.34 24.44
N ILE A 73 17.60 23.28 23.74
CA ILE A 73 16.20 23.11 23.33
C ILE A 73 15.43 22.29 24.37
N THR A 74 14.30 22.81 24.82
CA THR A 74 13.37 22.16 25.76
C THR A 74 12.50 21.10 25.07
N ALA A 75 11.92 20.18 25.83
CA ALA A 75 10.97 19.18 25.28
C ALA A 75 9.80 19.84 24.53
N GLN A 76 9.31 20.99 25.02
CA GLN A 76 8.28 21.80 24.37
C GLN A 76 8.74 22.41 23.04
N GLY A 77 9.99 22.88 22.97
CA GLY A 77 10.61 23.33 21.72
C GLY A 77 10.73 22.18 20.72
N LEU A 78 11.16 21.00 21.16
CA LEU A 78 11.23 19.80 20.32
C LEU A 78 9.86 19.41 19.76
N MET A 79 8.82 19.36 20.62
CA MET A 79 7.45 19.07 20.18
C MET A 79 6.95 20.05 19.12
N THR A 80 7.17 21.34 19.32
CA THR A 80 6.72 22.38 18.38
C THR A 80 7.40 22.20 17.02
N ILE A 81 8.70 21.92 17.00
CA ILE A 81 9.45 21.72 15.77
C ILE A 81 8.99 20.43 15.05
N LEU A 82 8.73 19.35 15.78
CA LEU A 82 8.20 18.10 15.22
C LEU A 82 6.81 18.31 14.61
N THR A 83 5.90 18.99 15.32
CA THR A 83 4.55 19.29 14.84
C THR A 83 4.56 20.16 13.58
N ASN A 84 5.48 21.14 13.49
CA ASN A 84 5.59 22.02 12.32
C ASN A 84 6.14 21.30 11.08
N ASN A 85 7.00 20.30 11.29
CA ASN A 85 7.60 19.50 10.21
C ASN A 85 6.78 18.27 9.82
N ALA A 86 5.71 17.97 10.56
CA ALA A 86 4.82 16.85 10.26
C ALA A 86 3.77 17.23 9.19
N LYS A 87 3.37 16.24 8.39
CA LYS A 87 2.33 16.32 7.37
C LYS A 87 1.13 15.43 7.74
N TYR A 88 1.30 14.11 7.71
CA TYR A 88 0.26 13.13 8.04
C TYR A 88 0.12 12.91 9.54
N LEU A 89 1.21 13.02 10.31
CA LEU A 89 1.20 12.83 11.76
C LEU A 89 0.85 14.11 12.53
N LYS A 90 0.80 15.26 11.83
CA LYS A 90 0.54 16.57 12.42
C LYS A 90 -0.70 16.63 13.32
N PRO A 91 -1.88 16.11 12.93
CA PRO A 91 -3.07 16.18 13.79
C PRO A 91 -2.90 15.41 15.10
N LEU A 92 -2.18 14.29 15.07
CA LEU A 92 -1.93 13.47 16.25
C LEU A 92 -0.90 14.16 17.18
N LEU A 93 0.14 14.76 16.61
CA LEU A 93 1.14 15.53 17.37
C LEU A 93 0.55 16.81 17.98
N GLN A 94 -0.35 17.50 17.28
CA GLN A 94 -1.08 18.64 17.83
C GLN A 94 -1.96 18.24 19.02
N LYS A 95 -2.68 17.12 18.91
CA LYS A 95 -3.48 16.60 20.03
C LYS A 95 -2.60 16.23 21.22
N PHE A 96 -1.46 15.60 20.98
CA PHE A 96 -0.49 15.30 22.03
C PHE A 96 0.03 16.58 22.69
N GLN A 97 0.43 17.58 21.90
CA GLN A 97 0.95 18.85 22.38
C GLN A 97 -0.09 19.60 23.23
N MET A 98 -1.36 19.63 22.82
CA MET A 98 -2.45 20.21 23.60
C MET A 98 -2.66 19.46 24.92
N ALA A 99 -2.71 18.12 24.88
CA ALA A 99 -2.84 17.31 26.09
C ALA A 99 -1.64 17.51 27.03
N TYR A 100 -0.43 17.61 26.48
CA TYR A 100 0.81 17.83 27.23
C TYR A 100 0.77 19.17 27.99
N TYR A 101 0.20 20.22 27.38
CA TYR A 101 0.04 21.52 28.04
C TYR A 101 -0.99 21.52 29.16
N ILE A 102 -1.97 20.62 29.11
CA ILE A 102 -2.97 20.47 30.17
C ILE A 102 -2.39 19.64 31.31
N ASN A 103 -1.91 18.44 31.00
CA ASN A 103 -1.34 17.51 31.97
C ASN A 103 -0.31 16.59 31.30
N ARG A 104 0.97 16.88 31.53
CA ARG A 104 2.12 16.14 30.97
C ARG A 104 2.02 14.62 31.20
N THR A 105 1.81 14.20 32.44
CA THR A 105 1.85 12.77 32.82
C THR A 105 0.70 12.00 32.17
N GLU A 106 -0.48 12.60 32.18
CA GLU A 106 -1.68 12.01 31.59
C GLU A 106 -1.58 11.98 30.06
N ALA A 107 -1.00 13.01 29.42
CA ALA A 107 -0.75 13.04 27.99
C ALA A 107 0.17 11.89 27.55
N TYR A 108 1.27 11.65 28.28
CA TYR A 108 2.14 10.51 28.01
C TYR A 108 1.38 9.19 28.15
N ASN A 109 0.60 9.00 29.21
CA ASN A 109 -0.16 7.75 29.41
C ASN A 109 -1.23 7.53 28.31
N LEU A 110 -1.99 8.57 27.95
CA LEU A 110 -3.04 8.54 26.93
C LEU A 110 -2.53 8.17 25.54
N PHE A 111 -1.32 8.59 25.19
CA PHE A 111 -0.76 8.37 23.85
C PHE A 111 0.18 7.15 23.78
N MET A 112 0.53 6.58 24.93
CA MET A 112 1.33 5.35 25.03
C MET A 112 0.46 4.08 25.06
N LEU A 113 -0.75 4.16 25.62
CA LEU A 113 -1.64 2.99 25.78
C LEU A 113 -2.53 2.75 24.55
N ASP A 114 -2.70 3.74 23.70
CA ASP A 114 -3.63 3.71 22.58
C ASP A 114 -3.02 3.03 21.33
N LYS A 115 -3.56 1.85 20.96
CA LYS A 115 -3.12 1.09 19.78
C LYS A 115 -3.32 1.86 18.48
N ASP A 116 -4.32 2.74 18.41
CA ASP A 116 -4.60 3.53 17.21
C ASP A 116 -3.57 4.65 17.01
N LYS A 117 -2.77 4.94 18.04
CA LYS A 117 -1.72 5.96 18.05
C LYS A 117 -0.30 5.39 17.98
N GLN A 118 -0.15 4.09 17.62
CA GLN A 118 1.14 3.44 17.45
C GLN A 118 2.11 4.26 16.58
N ALA A 119 1.60 4.94 15.54
CA ALA A 119 2.40 5.72 14.59
C ALA A 119 3.16 6.91 15.21
N ILE A 120 2.74 7.40 16.39
CA ILE A 120 3.45 8.47 17.12
C ILE A 120 4.01 8.02 18.47
N SER A 121 3.65 6.81 18.93
CA SER A 121 4.08 6.26 20.21
C SER A 121 5.61 6.24 20.38
N LYS A 122 6.36 5.97 19.30
CA LYS A 122 7.83 5.98 19.33
C LYS A 122 8.38 7.39 19.49
N ILE A 123 7.84 8.36 18.76
CA ILE A 123 8.24 9.77 18.85
C ILE A 123 7.99 10.28 20.29
N ILE A 124 6.83 9.96 20.85
CA ILE A 124 6.45 10.35 22.22
C ILE A 124 7.36 9.68 23.26
N ASN A 125 7.70 8.40 23.07
CA ASN A 125 8.67 7.70 23.92
C ASN A 125 10.03 8.38 23.93
N LEU A 126 10.52 8.79 22.75
CA LEU A 126 11.81 9.47 22.64
C LEU A 126 11.77 10.85 23.28
N LEU A 127 10.67 11.60 23.12
CA LEU A 127 10.47 12.87 23.82
C LEU A 127 10.49 12.68 25.34
N ARG A 128 9.79 11.66 25.84
CA ARG A 128 9.80 11.30 27.26
C ARG A 128 11.19 10.94 27.74
N GLN A 129 11.96 10.15 26.98
CA GLN A 129 13.33 9.79 27.34
C GLN A 129 14.26 11.02 27.36
N ILE A 130 14.10 11.96 26.43
CA ILE A 130 14.88 13.20 26.43
C ILE A 130 14.55 14.07 27.65
N GLU A 131 13.30 14.01 28.12
CA GLU A 131 12.82 14.77 29.27
C GLU A 131 13.17 14.10 30.62
N ASP A 132 13.09 12.77 30.70
CA ASP A 132 13.25 11.98 31.92
C ASP A 132 14.70 11.46 32.14
N SER A 133 15.55 11.39 31.09
CA SER A 133 16.92 10.83 31.15
C SER A 133 18.01 11.89 30.97
N ASN A 134 19.27 11.55 31.28
CA ASN A 134 20.41 12.36 30.82
C ASN A 134 20.38 12.45 29.28
N LYS A 135 20.26 13.67 28.74
CA LYS A 135 20.05 13.99 27.32
C LYS A 135 21.03 13.22 26.40
N GLU A 136 22.27 13.03 26.85
CA GLU A 136 23.30 12.27 26.13
C GLU A 136 22.98 10.78 25.95
N LEU A 137 22.42 10.12 26.96
CA LEU A 137 22.04 8.70 26.89
C LEU A 137 20.86 8.49 25.94
N ALA A 138 19.86 9.38 26.00
CA ALA A 138 18.73 9.35 25.07
C ALA A 138 19.20 9.56 23.62
N LEU A 139 20.12 10.50 23.39
CA LEU A 139 20.70 10.75 22.07
C LEU A 139 21.54 9.59 21.54
N ASN A 140 22.33 8.94 22.39
CA ASN A 140 23.08 7.74 22.00
C ASN A 140 22.15 6.58 21.62
N ASN A 141 21.03 6.41 22.33
CA ASN A 141 20.03 5.40 21.99
C ASN A 141 19.34 5.71 20.64
N ILE A 142 19.01 6.98 20.39
CA ILE A 142 18.46 7.42 19.10
C ILE A 142 19.47 7.19 17.97
N LYS A 143 20.76 7.49 18.20
CA LYS A 143 21.81 7.30 17.19
C LYS A 143 22.02 5.82 16.84
N LYS A 144 22.09 4.94 17.85
CA LYS A 144 22.14 3.47 17.64
C LYS A 144 20.89 2.95 16.92
N TYR A 145 19.72 3.49 17.26
CA TYR A 145 18.48 3.13 16.58
C TYR A 145 18.50 3.54 15.10
N ASN A 146 18.98 4.75 14.78
CA ASN A 146 19.09 5.22 13.40
C ASN A 146 20.06 4.35 12.57
N GLU A 147 21.21 4.00 13.14
CA GLU A 147 22.17 3.08 12.49
C GLU A 147 21.56 1.71 12.21
N ASN A 148 20.77 1.17 13.14
CA ASN A 148 20.07 -0.10 12.96
C ASN A 148 18.95 0.01 11.92
N ILE A 149 18.20 1.10 11.91
CA ILE A 149 17.16 1.33 10.92
C ILE A 149 17.76 1.49 9.52
N ASP A 150 18.90 2.15 9.35
CA ASP A 150 19.55 2.28 8.04
C ASP A 150 20.04 0.91 7.53
N LYS A 151 20.52 0.04 8.41
CA LYS A 151 20.83 -1.36 8.07
C LYS A 151 19.57 -2.13 7.66
N ILE A 152 18.49 -2.02 8.43
CA ILE A 152 17.21 -2.67 8.11
C ILE A 152 16.65 -2.16 6.78
N ARG A 153 16.70 -0.85 6.52
CA ARG A 153 16.27 -0.27 5.24
C ARG A 153 17.08 -0.83 4.08
N LYS A 154 18.40 -0.93 4.20
CA LYS A 154 19.24 -1.54 3.16
C LYS A 154 18.82 -2.99 2.88
N LEU A 155 18.57 -3.78 3.92
CA LEU A 155 18.09 -5.16 3.79
C LEU A 155 16.68 -5.24 3.18
N GLU A 156 15.75 -4.37 3.58
CA GLU A 156 14.40 -4.30 3.00
C GLU A 156 14.44 -3.89 1.52
N TYR A 157 15.30 -2.94 1.15
CA TYR A 157 15.49 -2.56 -0.25
C TYR A 157 16.05 -3.73 -1.08
N GLN A 158 17.05 -4.45 -0.57
CA GLN A 158 17.60 -5.64 -1.23
C GLN A 158 16.52 -6.72 -1.40
N ASN A 159 15.78 -7.05 -0.34
CA ASN A 159 14.70 -8.03 -0.40
C ASN A 159 13.55 -7.59 -1.35
N LYS A 160 13.21 -6.30 -1.41
CA LYS A 160 12.15 -5.78 -2.29
C LYS A 160 12.56 -5.82 -3.77
N ILE A 161 13.85 -5.66 -4.06
CA ILE A 161 14.41 -5.84 -5.42
C ILE A 161 14.35 -7.32 -5.80
N GLU A 162 14.87 -8.20 -4.94
CA GLU A 162 14.89 -9.66 -5.18
C GLU A 162 13.47 -10.22 -5.40
N ASN A 163 12.51 -9.79 -4.59
CA ASN A 163 11.12 -10.25 -4.71
C ASN A 163 10.43 -9.70 -5.98
N LYS A 164 10.79 -8.49 -6.43
CA LYS A 164 10.29 -7.95 -7.72
C LYS A 164 10.87 -8.72 -8.90
N GLU A 165 12.14 -9.08 -8.85
CA GLU A 165 12.79 -9.90 -9.88
C GLU A 165 12.14 -11.29 -9.97
N GLY A 166 11.84 -11.93 -8.83
CA GLY A 166 11.09 -13.19 -8.79
C GLY A 166 9.68 -13.08 -9.37
N LEU A 167 8.97 -11.98 -9.10
CA LEU A 167 7.62 -11.74 -9.63
C LEU A 167 7.63 -11.48 -11.15
N ILE A 168 8.63 -10.76 -11.65
CA ILE A 168 8.86 -10.54 -13.10
C ILE A 168 9.17 -11.86 -13.80
N LEU A 169 10.03 -12.70 -13.21
CA LEU A 169 10.36 -14.03 -13.75
C LEU A 169 9.10 -14.90 -13.84
N LEU A 170 8.27 -14.91 -12.80
CA LEU A 170 7.03 -15.68 -12.76
C LEU A 170 6.03 -15.19 -13.83
N LEU A 171 5.84 -13.88 -13.96
CA LEU A 171 5.01 -13.28 -15.01
C LEU A 171 5.52 -13.59 -16.42
N PHE A 172 6.84 -13.55 -16.63
CA PHE A 172 7.47 -13.91 -17.91
C PHE A 172 7.23 -15.38 -18.25
N THR A 173 7.32 -16.26 -17.25
CA THR A 173 7.09 -17.71 -17.42
C THR A 173 5.62 -18.00 -17.78
N ILE A 174 4.67 -17.34 -17.11
CA ILE A 174 3.24 -17.44 -17.45
C ILE A 174 2.99 -16.90 -18.87
N GLY A 175 3.56 -15.74 -19.21
CA GLY A 175 3.40 -15.13 -20.53
C GLY A 175 3.94 -15.99 -21.66
N THR A 176 5.10 -16.62 -21.48
CA THR A 176 5.70 -17.53 -22.47
C THR A 176 4.89 -18.81 -22.64
N VAL A 177 4.35 -19.39 -21.56
CA VAL A 177 3.45 -20.55 -21.63
C VAL A 177 2.16 -20.21 -22.38
N LEU A 178 1.54 -19.07 -22.10
CA LEU A 178 0.34 -18.62 -22.82
C LEU A 178 0.61 -18.37 -24.31
N LEU A 179 1.77 -17.79 -24.64
CA LEU A 179 2.18 -17.56 -26.02
C LEU A 179 2.40 -18.89 -26.77
N MET A 180 3.05 -19.86 -26.14
CA MET A 180 3.18 -21.22 -26.70
C MET A 180 1.81 -21.87 -26.91
N MET A 181 0.90 -21.75 -25.95
CA MET A 181 -0.46 -22.30 -26.08
C MET A 181 -1.22 -21.67 -27.26
N LEU A 182 -1.06 -20.35 -27.48
CA LEU A 182 -1.61 -19.64 -28.64
C LEU A 182 -1.02 -20.13 -29.96
N ILE A 183 0.30 -20.29 -30.03
CA ILE A 183 1.00 -20.78 -31.22
C ILE A 183 0.55 -22.20 -31.56
N VAL A 184 0.47 -23.09 -30.57
CA VAL A 184 0.02 -24.48 -30.76
C VAL A 184 -1.45 -24.51 -31.22
N ASN A 185 -2.33 -23.75 -30.58
CA ASN A 185 -3.74 -23.68 -30.97
C ASN A 185 -3.91 -23.12 -32.40
N PHE A 186 -3.12 -22.11 -32.77
CA PHE A 186 -3.11 -21.56 -34.13
C PHE A 186 -2.60 -22.57 -35.15
N ALA A 187 -1.52 -23.28 -34.85
CA ALA A 187 -0.94 -24.30 -35.72
C ALA A 187 -1.92 -25.48 -35.92
N VAL A 188 -2.53 -25.99 -34.84
CA VAL A 188 -3.54 -27.06 -34.90
C VAL A 188 -4.77 -26.61 -35.68
N SER A 189 -5.27 -25.39 -35.44
CA SER A 189 -6.39 -24.83 -36.21
C SER A 189 -6.07 -24.69 -37.70
N SER A 190 -4.84 -24.26 -38.03
CA SER A 190 -4.38 -24.13 -39.41
C SER A 190 -4.26 -25.50 -40.10
N VAL A 191 -3.71 -26.50 -39.42
CA VAL A 191 -3.62 -27.88 -39.93
C VAL A 191 -5.00 -28.49 -40.14
N ASN A 192 -5.92 -28.30 -39.18
CA ASN A 192 -7.29 -28.79 -39.31
C ASN A 192 -8.05 -28.10 -40.45
N GLN A 193 -7.83 -26.81 -40.69
CA GLN A 193 -8.40 -26.11 -41.85
C GLN A 193 -7.84 -26.65 -43.17
N VAL A 194 -6.53 -26.92 -43.25
CA VAL A 194 -5.89 -27.48 -44.45
C VAL A 194 -6.34 -28.92 -44.70
N GLN A 195 -6.54 -29.73 -43.65
CA GLN A 195 -7.09 -31.09 -43.77
C GLN A 195 -8.55 -31.08 -44.23
N ASN A 196 -9.36 -30.14 -43.74
CA ASN A 196 -10.76 -29.97 -44.19
C ASN A 196 -10.89 -29.35 -45.59
N MET A 197 -9.80 -28.83 -46.16
CA MET A 197 -9.72 -28.35 -47.55
C MET A 197 -9.18 -29.40 -48.53
N LYS A 198 -8.94 -30.64 -48.08
CA LYS A 198 -8.66 -31.74 -49.01
C LYS A 198 -9.94 -32.14 -49.73
N PHE A 199 -9.92 -31.89 -51.04
CA PHE A 199 -10.79 -32.48 -52.07
C PHE A 199 -10.80 -34.01 -51.99
#